data_AF-T1X2V3-F1
#
_entry.id   AF-T1X2V3-F1
#
_cell.length_a   1.000
_cell.length_b   1.000
_cell.length_c   1.000
_cell.angle_alpha   90.00
_cell.angle_beta   90.00
_cell.angle_gamma   90.00
#
_symmetry.space_group_name_H-M   'P 1'
#
loop_
_entity.id
_entity.type
_entity.pdbx_description
1 polymer ?
#
loop_
_entity_poly.entity_id
_entity_poly.type
_entity_poly.pdbx_seq_one_letter_code
_entity_poly.pdbx_strand_id
1 'polypeptide(L)'
;MAVDRAYRSEDLSIASLATRLSAPEYRLRRLINQRLGHRNFNAFVNGFRLAEAMAALADPGKRDLPVLTIALTAGFQSIGPFNRAFKTATGLTPTEFRREKLAES
;
A
#
# COMPACT_ATOMS: atom_id res chain seq x y z
N MET A 1 10.11 -17.41 9.03
CA MET A 1 8.92 -17.55 8.16
C MET A 1 8.82 -16.28 7.33
N ALA A 2 8.79 -16.38 6.00
CA ALA A 2 8.64 -15.20 5.15
C ALA A 2 7.23 -14.64 5.33
N VAL A 3 7.11 -13.36 5.68
CA VAL A 3 5.82 -12.67 5.66
C VAL A 3 5.40 -12.59 4.20
N ASP A 4 4.36 -13.35 3.83
CA ASP A 4 3.79 -13.30 2.49
C ASP A 4 3.27 -11.88 2.22
N ARG A 5 3.88 -11.19 1.25
CA ARG A 5 3.50 -9.84 0.83
C ARG A 5 2.36 -9.91 -0.19
N ALA A 6 1.30 -10.65 0.14
CA ALA A 6 0.14 -10.84 -0.73
C ALA A 6 -0.48 -9.51 -1.20
N TYR A 7 -0.33 -8.43 -0.42
CA TYR A 7 -0.75 -7.08 -0.79
C TYR A 7 -0.05 -6.55 -2.06
N ARG A 8 1.14 -7.04 -2.43
CA ARG A 8 1.82 -6.63 -3.66
C ARG A 8 1.17 -7.17 -4.93
N SER A 9 0.38 -8.24 -4.82
CA SER A 9 -0.31 -8.84 -5.97
C SER A 9 -1.27 -7.81 -6.59
N GLU A 10 -1.08 -7.53 -7.88
CA GLU A 10 -1.88 -6.55 -8.63
C GLU A 10 -3.34 -6.98 -8.80
N ASP A 11 -3.59 -8.28 -8.78
CA ASP A 11 -4.89 -8.94 -8.88
C ASP A 11 -5.57 -9.15 -7.51
N LEU A 12 -4.94 -8.69 -6.42
CA LEU A 12 -5.51 -8.84 -5.08
C LEU A 12 -6.82 -8.06 -4.99
N SER A 13 -7.91 -8.82 -4.98
CA SER A 13 -9.28 -8.40 -4.78
C SER A 13 -9.87 -9.10 -3.55
N ILE A 14 -10.97 -8.58 -3.02
CA ILE A 14 -11.71 -9.23 -1.94
C ILE A 14 -12.15 -10.65 -2.33
N ALA A 15 -12.49 -10.88 -3.60
CA ALA A 15 -12.84 -12.19 -4.14
C ALA A 15 -11.63 -13.15 -4.11
N SER A 16 -10.47 -12.70 -4.61
CA SER A 16 -9.25 -13.51 -4.57
C SER A 16 -8.83 -13.85 -3.13
N LEU A 17 -9.02 -12.92 -2.17
CA LEU A 17 -8.73 -13.15 -0.77
C LEU A 17 -9.72 -14.14 -0.13
N ALA A 18 -11.01 -14.01 -0.46
CA ALA A 18 -12.07 -14.94 -0.06
C ALA A 18 -11.74 -16.37 -0.48
N THR A 19 -11.33 -16.56 -1.74
CA THR A 19 -10.90 -17.87 -2.25
C THR A 19 -9.69 -18.40 -1.49
N ARG A 20 -8.63 -17.58 -1.31
CA ARG A 20 -7.41 -18.00 -0.59
C ARG A 20 -7.68 -18.41 0.85
N LEU A 21 -8.61 -17.73 1.53
CA LEU A 21 -8.94 -17.98 2.93
C LEU A 21 -10.10 -18.96 3.13
N SER A 22 -10.66 -19.52 2.04
CA SER A 22 -11.89 -20.34 2.09
C SER A 22 -13.01 -19.67 2.90
N ALA A 23 -13.18 -18.36 2.71
CA ALA A 23 -14.09 -17.52 3.49
C ALA A 23 -15.05 -16.74 2.59
N PRO A 24 -16.33 -16.56 2.97
CA PRO A 24 -17.25 -15.72 2.18
C PRO A 24 -16.81 -14.25 2.14
N GLU A 25 -16.89 -13.61 0.97
CA GLU A 25 -16.51 -12.20 0.79
C GLU A 25 -17.20 -11.25 1.77
N TYR A 26 -18.50 -11.46 2.03
CA TYR A 26 -19.26 -10.58 2.94
C TYR A 26 -18.70 -10.61 4.36
N ARG A 27 -18.16 -11.75 4.82
CA ARG A 27 -17.52 -11.86 6.15
C ARG A 27 -16.22 -11.08 6.17
N LEU A 28 -15.42 -11.18 5.11
CA LEU A 28 -14.18 -10.41 4.99
C LEU A 28 -14.44 -8.91 4.94
N ARG A 29 -15.42 -8.46 4.15
CA ARG A 29 -15.84 -7.05 4.13
C ARG A 29 -16.29 -6.57 5.50
N ARG A 30 -17.10 -7.37 6.20
CA ARG A 30 -17.57 -7.05 7.54
C ARG A 30 -16.41 -6.94 8.53
N LEU A 31 -15.47 -7.89 8.50
CA LEU A 31 -14.27 -7.87 9.33
C LEU A 31 -13.46 -6.60 9.08
N ILE A 32 -13.16 -6.30 7.82
CA ILE A 32 -12.34 -5.15 7.42
C ILE A 32 -13.01 -3.84 7.83
N ASN A 33 -14.32 -3.70 7.58
CA ASN A 33 -15.02 -2.46 7.81
C ASN A 33 -15.37 -2.23 9.28
N GLN A 34 -15.84 -3.27 9.98
CA GLN A 34 -16.41 -3.11 11.32
C GLN A 34 -15.43 -3.46 12.45
N ARG A 35 -14.48 -4.35 12.20
CA ARG A 35 -13.53 -4.80 13.24
C ARG A 35 -12.16 -4.17 13.06
N LEU A 36 -11.68 -4.08 11.82
CA LEU A 36 -10.38 -3.47 11.50
C LEU A 36 -10.48 -1.96 11.22
N GLY A 37 -11.69 -1.41 11.09
CA GLY A 37 -11.93 0.04 10.98
C GLY A 37 -11.55 0.66 9.62
N HIS A 38 -11.32 -0.14 8.58
CA HIS A 38 -11.02 0.39 7.25
C HIS A 38 -12.30 0.64 6.47
N ARG A 39 -12.43 1.82 5.84
CA ARG A 39 -13.63 2.17 5.05
C ARG A 39 -14.01 1.16 3.96
N ASN A 40 -13.04 0.44 3.41
CA ASN A 40 -13.23 -0.63 2.42
C ASN A 40 -11.95 -1.47 2.26
N PHE A 41 -12.06 -2.56 1.50
CA PHE A 41 -10.95 -3.45 1.16
C PHE A 41 -9.74 -2.73 0.55
N ASN A 42 -9.97 -1.82 -0.40
CA ASN A 42 -8.87 -1.09 -1.05
C ASN A 42 -8.09 -0.22 -0.05
N ALA A 43 -8.78 0.42 0.90
CA ALA A 43 -8.12 1.20 1.95
C ALA A 43 -7.30 0.31 2.90
N PHE A 44 -7.79 -0.90 3.19
CA PHE A 44 -7.06 -1.90 3.96
C PHE A 44 -5.77 -2.34 3.25
N VAL A 45 -5.86 -2.79 2.00
CA VAL A 45 -4.68 -3.22 1.21
C VAL A 45 -3.70 -2.07 1.01
N ASN A 46 -4.19 -0.89 0.62
CA ASN A 46 -3.35 0.27 0.38
C ASN A 46 -2.58 0.71 1.64
N GLY A 47 -3.08 0.45 2.85
CA GLY A 47 -2.31 0.72 4.08
C GLY A 47 -0.96 0.00 4.08
N PHE A 48 -0.95 -1.29 3.75
CA PHE A 48 0.29 -2.08 3.65
C PHE A 48 1.18 -1.60 2.50
N ARG A 49 0.59 -1.36 1.32
CA ARG A 49 1.34 -0.88 0.15
C ARG A 49 2.02 0.47 0.42
N LEU A 50 1.29 1.39 1.05
CA LEU A 50 1.81 2.70 1.40
C LEU A 50 2.90 2.63 2.46
N ALA A 51 2.75 1.78 3.49
CA ALA A 51 3.80 1.59 4.49
C ALA A 51 5.11 1.11 3.86
N GLU A 52 5.03 0.15 2.91
CA GLU A 52 6.21 -0.30 2.16
C GLU A 52 6.81 0.81 1.29
N ALA A 53 5.98 1.56 0.57
CA ALA A 53 6.44 2.65 -0.27
C ALA A 53 7.10 3.77 0.55
N MET A 54 6.55 4.13 1.71
CA MET A 54 7.15 5.10 2.63
C MET A 54 8.52 4.65 3.11
N ALA A 55 8.66 3.39 3.50
CA ALA A 55 9.95 2.82 3.90
C ALA A 55 10.98 2.88 2.75
N ALA A 56 10.56 2.60 1.52
CA ALA A 56 11.44 2.69 0.35
C ALA A 56 11.80 4.15 -0.01
N LEU A 57 10.89 5.10 0.19
CA LEU A 57 11.13 6.52 -0.07
C LEU A 57 12.04 7.17 0.97
N ALA A 58 12.06 6.65 2.19
CA ALA A 58 12.91 7.13 3.28
C ALA A 58 14.31 6.47 3.31
N ASP A 59 14.57 5.49 2.43
CA ASP A 59 15.84 4.75 2.38
C ASP A 59 16.86 5.47 1.49
N PRO A 60 18.00 5.97 2.04
CA PRO A 60 19.03 6.64 1.25
C PRO A 60 19.61 5.77 0.13
N GLY A 61 19.68 4.45 0.33
CA GLY A 61 20.14 3.50 -0.68
C GLY A 61 19.18 3.33 -1.86
N LYS A 62 17.97 3.89 -1.77
CA LYS A 62 16.93 3.87 -2.82
C LYS A 62 16.62 5.26 -3.37
N ARG A 63 17.43 6.28 -3.05
CA ARG A 63 17.19 7.68 -3.43
C ARG A 63 16.93 7.87 -4.93
N ASP A 64 17.64 7.11 -5.76
CA ASP A 64 17.57 7.21 -7.22
C ASP A 64 16.45 6.35 -7.84
N LEU A 65 15.77 5.52 -7.05
CA LEU A 65 14.66 4.74 -7.56
C LEU A 65 13.49 5.68 -7.92
N PRO A 66 12.94 5.58 -9.15
CA PRO A 66 11.78 6.37 -9.54
C PRO A 66 10.59 6.10 -8.61
N VAL A 67 9.82 7.14 -8.29
CA VAL A 67 8.59 7.03 -7.48
C VAL A 67 7.62 6.02 -8.10
N LEU A 68 7.51 5.99 -9.43
CA LEU A 68 6.69 5.00 -10.15
C LEU A 68 7.17 3.58 -9.84
N THR A 69 8.47 3.30 -9.91
CA THR A 69 9.03 1.98 -9.61
C THR A 69 8.70 1.54 -8.18
N ILE A 70 8.80 2.44 -7.21
CA ILE A 70 8.43 2.16 -5.82
C ILE A 70 6.93 1.86 -5.70
N ALA A 71 6.08 2.64 -6.37
CA ALA A 71 4.63 2.43 -6.36
C ALA A 71 4.23 1.06 -6.94
N LEU A 72 4.80 0.71 -8.10
CA LEU A 72 4.56 -0.59 -8.76
C LEU A 72 5.08 -1.74 -7.89
N THR A 73 6.27 -1.62 -7.31
CA THR A 73 6.86 -2.65 -6.43
C THR A 73 5.99 -2.89 -5.18
N ALA A 74 5.38 -1.83 -4.65
CA ALA A 74 4.45 -1.91 -3.54
C ALA A 74 3.07 -2.48 -3.92
N GLY A 75 2.79 -2.71 -5.22
CA GLY A 75 1.56 -3.32 -5.71
C GLY A 75 0.49 -2.35 -6.21
N PHE A 76 0.82 -1.06 -6.40
CA PHE A 76 -0.10 -0.16 -7.12
C PHE A 76 0.00 -0.39 -8.62
N GLN A 77 -1.13 -0.38 -9.32
CA GLN A 77 -1.16 -0.60 -10.78
C GLN A 77 -0.75 0.64 -11.60
N SER A 78 -0.76 1.83 -11.00
CA SER A 78 -0.35 3.07 -11.68
C SER A 78 -0.06 4.20 -10.69
N ILE A 79 0.62 5.25 -11.19
CA ILE A 79 1.04 6.41 -10.39
C ILE A 79 -0.12 7.25 -9.86
N GLY A 80 -1.23 7.37 -10.61
CA GLY A 80 -2.36 8.22 -10.24
C GLY A 80 -3.04 7.81 -8.92
N PRO A 81 -3.52 6.56 -8.80
CA PRO A 81 -4.05 6.02 -7.55
C PRO A 81 -3.04 6.04 -6.40
N PHE A 82 -1.76 5.76 -6.69
CA PHE A 82 -0.69 5.84 -5.69
C PHE A 82 -0.55 7.25 -5.11
N ASN A 83 -0.36 8.26 -5.97
CA ASN A 83 -0.18 9.64 -5.53
C ASN A 83 -1.36 10.15 -4.69
N ARG A 84 -2.60 9.82 -5.10
CA ARG A 84 -3.79 10.18 -4.32
C ARG A 84 -3.79 9.50 -2.94
N ALA A 85 -3.59 8.18 -2.91
CA ALA A 85 -3.58 7.43 -1.66
C ALA A 85 -2.45 7.90 -0.72
N PHE A 86 -1.27 8.16 -1.28
CA PHE A 86 -0.09 8.62 -0.53
C PHE A 86 -0.33 10.01 0.08
N LYS A 87 -0.84 10.96 -0.71
CA LYS A 87 -1.16 12.30 -0.22
C LYS A 87 -2.29 12.29 0.80
N THR A 88 -3.32 11.46 0.62
CA THR A 88 -4.37 11.28 1.63
C THR A 88 -3.83 10.72 2.94
N ALA A 89 -2.86 9.81 2.89
CA ALA A 89 -2.31 9.17 4.08
C ALA A 89 -1.25 10.02 4.81
N THR A 90 -0.47 10.82 4.09
CA THR A 90 0.70 11.52 4.64
C THR A 90 0.57 13.05 4.66
N GLY A 91 -0.37 13.61 3.89
CA GLY A 91 -0.44 15.05 3.60
C GLY A 91 0.54 15.52 2.52
N LEU A 92 1.51 14.69 2.12
CA LEU A 92 2.61 15.05 1.22
C LEU A 92 2.55 14.28 -0.09
N THR A 93 3.15 14.83 -1.15
CA THR A 93 3.46 14.02 -2.33
C THR A 93 4.62 13.06 -2.03
N PRO A 94 4.76 11.94 -2.77
CA PRO A 94 5.87 11.01 -2.57
C PRO A 94 7.26 11.65 -2.68
N THR A 95 7.41 12.62 -3.59
CA THR A 95 8.67 13.36 -3.79
C THR A 95 8.97 14.29 -2.63
N GLU A 96 7.96 15.00 -2.10
CA GLU A 96 8.11 15.85 -0.90
C GLU A 96 8.50 15.00 0.31
N PHE A 97 7.77 13.90 0.54
CA PHE A 97 8.06 12.95 1.63
C PHE A 97 9.49 12.40 1.56
N ARG A 98 9.95 11.99 0.36
CA ARG A 98 11.33 11.54 0.15
C ARG A 98 12.33 12.64 0.52
N ARG A 99 12.11 13.86 0.04
CA ARG A 99 13.01 14.99 0.30
C ARG A 99 13.12 15.28 1.79
N GLU A 100 12.00 15.27 2.52
CA GLU A 100 11.99 15.51 3.97
C GLU A 100 12.73 14.41 4.72
N LYS A 101 12.41 13.14 4.45
CA LYS A 101 13.03 12.01 5.17
C LYS A 101 14.53 11.87 4.91
N LEU A 102 14.99 12.17 3.69
CA LEU A 102 16.41 12.13 3.35
C LEU A 102 17.20 13.38 3.74
N ALA A 103 16.53 14.47 4.11
CA ALA A 103 17.19 15.65 4.68
C ALA A 103 17.38 15.51 6.20
N GLU A 104 16.56 14.69 6.85
CA GLU A 104 16.64 14.35 8.29
C GLU A 104 17.66 13.23 8.59
N SER A 105 18.20 12.56 7.57
CA SER A 105 19.11 11.40 7.68
C SER A 105 20.54 11.75 7.28
#